data_AF-A0A7C5JT89-F1
#
_entry.id   AF-A0A7C5JT89-F1
#
_cell.length_a   1.000
_cell.length_b   1.000
_cell.length_c   1.000
_cell.angle_alpha   90.00
_cell.angle_beta   90.00
_cell.angle_gamma   90.00
#
_symmetry.space_group_name_H-M   'P 1'
#
loop_
_entity.id
_entity.type
_entity.pdbx_description
1 polymer ?
#
loop_
_entity_poly.entity_id
_entity_poly.type
_entity_poly.pdbx_seq_one_letter_code
_entity_poly.pdbx_strand_id
1 'polypeptide(L)'
;MRLTLQVLGPGCWNCRRLYRSAEVAAERLREQRADLEIESEKIEDPGRFLEFDIISTPALAINGRVVSAGRSAAPERIMVWIEEYLQREGSQIMDA
;
A
#
# COMPACT_ATOMS: atom_id res chain seq x y z
N MET A 1 0.05 4.63 -15.12
CA MET A 1 -0.33 5.29 -13.86
C MET A 1 0.62 4.83 -12.76
N ARG A 2 1.14 5.75 -11.94
CA ARG A 2 2.15 5.43 -10.92
C ARG A 2 1.51 5.30 -9.53
N LEU A 3 1.85 4.22 -8.82
CA LEU A 3 1.42 3.94 -7.45
C LEU A 3 2.63 3.72 -6.54
N THR A 4 2.59 4.30 -5.35
CA THR A 4 3.59 4.09 -4.30
C THR A 4 2.95 3.33 -3.14
N LEU A 5 3.41 2.12 -2.88
CA LEU A 5 3.01 1.31 -1.73
C LEU A 5 3.93 1.65 -0.55
N GLN A 6 3.38 2.29 0.47
CA GLN A 6 4.11 2.65 1.68
C GLN A 6 3.79 1.68 2.80
N VAL A 7 4.81 0.96 3.27
CA VAL A 7 4.69 0.16 4.50
C VAL A 7 5.17 0.99 5.68
N LEU A 8 4.24 1.25 6.58
CA LEU A 8 4.39 2.13 7.73
C LEU A 8 4.63 1.30 8.98
N GLY A 9 5.78 1.52 9.64
CA GLY A 9 6.06 0.97 10.96
C GLY A 9 7.53 0.69 11.22
N PRO A 10 7.91 0.38 12.47
CA PRO A 10 9.29 0.42 12.97
C PRO A 10 10.18 -0.77 12.51
N GLY A 11 9.84 -1.42 11.39
CA GLY A 11 10.67 -2.49 10.82
C GLY A 11 10.61 -3.85 11.53
N CYS A 12 9.62 -4.10 12.41
CA CYS A 12 9.46 -5.38 13.10
C CYS A 12 9.13 -6.54 12.12
N TRP A 13 9.10 -7.80 12.62
CA TRP A 13 8.85 -8.97 11.77
C TRP A 13 7.54 -8.87 10.96
N ASN A 14 6.47 -8.35 11.57
CA ASN A 14 5.19 -8.13 10.90
C ASN A 14 5.26 -7.03 9.81
N CYS A 15 6.05 -5.97 10.02
CA CYS A 15 6.29 -4.92 9.01
C CYS A 15 7.03 -5.50 7.81
N ARG A 16 8.10 -6.26 8.05
CA ARG A 16 8.87 -6.92 6.99
C ARG A 16 8.02 -7.92 6.21
N ARG A 17 7.16 -8.68 6.91
CA ARG A 17 6.21 -9.60 6.28
C ARG A 17 5.22 -8.86 5.38
N LEU A 18 4.64 -7.76 5.86
CA LEU A 18 3.71 -6.94 5.06
C LEU A 18 4.41 -6.37 3.82
N TYR A 19 5.64 -5.87 3.97
CA TYR A 19 6.43 -5.35 2.85
C TYR A 19 6.70 -6.42 1.79
N ARG A 20 7.13 -7.62 2.17
CA ARG A 20 7.32 -8.71 1.20
C ARG A 20 6.02 -9.08 0.50
N SER A 21 4.90 -9.13 1.23
CA SER A 21 3.60 -9.37 0.60
C SER A 21 3.24 -8.26 -0.40
N ALA A 22 3.57 -7.01 -0.10
CA ALA A 22 3.32 -5.86 -0.97
C ALA A 22 4.18 -5.91 -2.24
N GLU A 23 5.45 -6.30 -2.14
CA GLU A 23 6.33 -6.52 -3.30
C GLU A 23 5.78 -7.61 -4.24
N VAL A 24 5.34 -8.74 -3.68
CA VAL A 24 4.74 -9.83 -4.48
C VAL A 24 3.42 -9.38 -5.13
N ALA A 25 2.59 -8.63 -4.41
CA ALA A 25 1.36 -8.08 -4.98
C ALA A 25 1.64 -7.10 -6.13
N ALA A 26 2.65 -6.24 -5.96
CA ALA A 26 3.08 -5.29 -6.99
C ALA A 26 3.59 -6.01 -8.24
N GLU A 27 4.45 -7.01 -8.08
CA GLU A 27 4.96 -7.83 -9.20
C GLU A 27 3.82 -8.48 -9.99
N ARG A 28 2.91 -9.19 -9.31
CA ARG A 28 1.75 -9.84 -9.95
C ARG A 28 0.84 -8.88 -10.67
N LEU A 29 0.64 -7.67 -10.13
CA LEU A 29 -0.18 -6.65 -10.79
C LEU A 29 0.52 -6.04 -12.00
N ARG A 30 1.84 -5.79 -11.93
CA ARG A 30 2.60 -5.32 -13.10
C ARG A 30 2.55 -6.33 -14.25
N GLU A 31 2.55 -7.63 -13.95
CA GLU A 31 2.37 -8.69 -14.96
C GLU A 31 0.97 -8.69 -15.61
N GLN A 32 -0.07 -8.33 -14.85
CA GLN A 32 -1.45 -8.31 -15.33
C GLN A 32 -1.83 -6.99 -16.00
N ARG A 33 -1.18 -5.89 -15.62
CA ARG A 33 -1.53 -4.52 -15.98
C ARG A 33 -0.28 -3.75 -16.38
N ALA A 34 -0.01 -3.75 -17.68
CA ALA A 34 1.15 -3.06 -18.27
C ALA A 34 1.08 -1.53 -18.12
N ASP A 35 -0.09 -0.98 -17.80
CA ASP A 35 -0.31 0.44 -17.56
C ASP A 35 -0.01 0.87 -16.12
N LEU A 36 0.24 -0.06 -15.20
CA LEU A 36 0.56 0.24 -13.80
C LEU A 36 2.07 0.22 -13.54
N GLU A 37 2.58 1.34 -13.05
CA GLU A 37 3.91 1.46 -12.49
C GLU A 37 3.78 1.49 -10.96
N ILE A 38 4.12 0.38 -10.31
CA ILE A 38 4.03 0.27 -8.85
C ILE A 38 5.44 0.36 -8.29
N GLU A 39 5.64 1.08 -7.19
CA GLU A 39 6.86 1.09 -6.40
C GLU A 39 6.50 0.81 -4.94
N SER A 40 7.45 0.32 -4.15
CA SER A 40 7.25 0.02 -2.73
C SER A 40 8.34 0.65 -1.89
N GLU A 41 7.96 1.32 -0.80
CA GLU A 41 8.88 1.91 0.17
C GLU A 41 8.52 1.47 1.61
N LYS A 42 9.53 1.50 2.48
CA LYS A 42 9.35 1.33 3.92
C LYS A 42 9.55 2.68 4.60
N ILE A 43 8.57 3.08 5.39
CA ILE A 43 8.68 4.25 6.25
C ILE A 43 8.81 3.74 7.68
N GLU A 44 10.07 3.63 8.12
CA GLU A 44 10.43 3.11 9.45
C GLU A 44 10.65 4.22 10.48
N ASP A 45 10.77 5.47 10.02
CA ASP A 45 10.90 6.65 10.87
C ASP A 45 9.54 6.98 11.54
N PRO A 46 9.42 6.92 12.87
CA PRO A 46 8.21 7.30 13.58
C PRO A 46 7.71 8.70 13.29
N GLY A 47 8.62 9.67 13.10
CA GLY A 47 8.25 11.04 12.75
C GLY A 47 7.50 11.11 11.42
N ARG A 48 7.83 10.23 10.47
CA ARG A 48 7.19 10.20 9.15
C ARG A 48 5.91 9.38 9.13
N PHE A 49 5.91 8.18 9.72
CA PHE A 49 4.73 7.31 9.60
C PHE A 49 3.56 7.71 10.50
N LEU A 50 3.81 8.49 11.56
CA LEU A 50 2.73 9.01 12.42
C LEU A 50 1.92 10.13 11.75
N GLU A 51 2.45 10.76 10.69
CA GLU A 51 1.74 11.77 9.88
C GLU A 51 0.58 11.17 9.06
N PHE A 52 0.53 9.84 8.92
CA PHE A 52 -0.47 9.13 8.11
C PHE A 52 -1.78 8.83 8.88
N ASP A 53 -2.00 9.42 10.07
CA ASP A 53 -3.18 9.20 10.93
C ASP A 53 -3.49 7.70 11.18
N ILE A 54 -2.46 6.90 11.44
CA ILE A 54 -2.61 5.46 11.68
C ILE A 54 -2.89 5.14 13.15
N ILE A 55 -3.86 4.25 13.38
CA ILE A 55 -4.18 3.76 14.73
C ILE A 55 -3.14 2.72 15.22
N SER A 56 -2.58 1.94 14.29
CA SER A 56 -1.63 0.87 14.63
C SER A 56 -0.75 0.45 13.44
N THR A 57 0.48 0.01 13.76
CA THR A 57 1.44 -0.57 12.82
C THR A 57 1.46 -2.10 12.90
N PRO A 58 1.78 -2.84 11.82
CA PRO A 58 2.13 -2.32 10.49
C PRO A 58 0.90 -1.78 9.75
N ALA A 59 1.08 -0.72 8.98
CA ALA A 59 0.07 -0.17 8.09
C ALA A 59 0.56 -0.14 6.65
N LEU A 60 -0.38 -0.17 5.71
CA LEU A 60 -0.15 -0.03 4.27
C LEU A 60 -0.90 1.21 3.79
N ALA A 61 -0.19 2.09 3.10
CA ALA A 61 -0.75 3.19 2.35
C ALA A 61 -0.43 3.07 0.86
N ILE A 62 -1.30 3.65 0.02
CA ILE A 62 -1.13 3.75 -1.42
C ILE A 62 -1.17 5.24 -1.76
N ASN A 63 -0.08 5.77 -2.32
CA ASN A 63 0.07 7.20 -2.64
C ASN A 63 -0.29 8.12 -1.45
N GLY A 64 0.16 7.78 -0.25
CA GLY A 64 -0.14 8.56 0.96
C GLY A 64 -1.44 8.16 1.66
N ARG A 65 -2.34 7.43 0.99
CA ARG A 65 -3.65 7.07 1.54
C ARG A 65 -3.63 5.72 2.23
N VAL A 66 -3.88 5.69 3.54
CA VAL A 66 -3.93 4.45 4.32
C VAL A 66 -5.09 3.56 3.86
N VAL A 67 -4.78 2.31 3.51
CA VAL A 67 -5.75 1.29 3.09
C VAL A 67 -5.89 0.15 4.11
N SER A 68 -4.91 -0.03 4.99
CA SER A 68 -4.95 -1.01 6.07
C SER A 68 -4.04 -0.60 7.23
N ALA A 69 -4.46 -0.86 8.46
CA ALA A 69 -3.66 -0.63 9.67
C ALA A 69 -3.79 -1.80 10.65
N GLY A 70 -2.72 -2.08 11.41
CA GLY A 70 -2.70 -3.04 12.51
C GLY A 70 -2.60 -4.52 12.14
N ARG A 71 -2.36 -4.86 10.87
CA ARG A 71 -2.22 -6.26 10.45
C ARG A 71 -1.36 -6.41 9.20
N SER A 72 -0.58 -7.49 9.15
CA SER A 72 0.00 -7.96 7.89
C SER A 72 -1.09 -8.61 7.02
N ALA A 73 -0.90 -8.62 5.71
CA ALA A 73 -1.83 -9.23 4.76
C ALA A 73 -1.09 -10.14 3.78
N ALA A 74 -1.84 -11.07 3.17
CA ALA A 74 -1.34 -11.87 2.06
C ALA A 74 -1.32 -11.02 0.76
N PRO A 75 -0.45 -11.35 -0.22
CA PRO A 75 -0.37 -10.62 -1.48
C PRO A 75 -1.73 -10.43 -2.16
N GLU A 76 -2.58 -11.45 -2.16
CA GLU A 76 -3.90 -11.44 -2.80
C GLU A 76 -4.81 -10.37 -2.19
N ARG A 77 -4.76 -10.19 -0.85
CA ARG A 77 -5.54 -9.15 -0.18
C ARG A 77 -5.02 -7.75 -0.51
N ILE A 78 -3.69 -7.60 -0.66
CA ILE A 78 -3.08 -6.33 -1.04
C ILE A 78 -3.46 -5.95 -2.47
N MET A 79 -3.49 -6.92 -3.40
CA MET A 79 -3.97 -6.68 -4.76
C MET A 79 -5.42 -6.16 -4.75
N VAL A 80 -6.29 -6.72 -3.93
CA VAL A 80 -7.67 -6.22 -3.77
C VAL A 80 -7.69 -4.77 -3.29
N TRP A 81 -6.86 -4.40 -2.30
CA TRP A 81 -6.79 -3.00 -1.85
C TRP A 81 -6.28 -2.05 -2.92
N ILE A 82 -5.35 -2.50 -3.77
CA ILE A 82 -4.87 -1.70 -4.91
C ILE A 82 -6.00 -1.48 -5.91
N GLU A 83 -6.74 -2.53 -6.29
CA GLU A 83 -7.89 -2.39 -7.19
C GLU A 83 -9.00 -1.51 -6.61
N GLU A 84 -9.34 -1.67 -5.32
CA GLU A 84 -10.30 -0.81 -4.61
C GLU A 84 -9.84 0.66 -4.60
N TYR A 85 -8.54 0.91 -4.39
CA TYR A 85 -7.96 2.26 -4.47
C TYR A 85 -8.11 2.85 -5.88
N LEU A 86 -7.77 2.08 -6.90
CA LEU A 86 -7.85 2.49 -8.30
C LEU A 86 -9.28 2.83 -8.74
N GLN A 87 -10.27 2.04 -8.29
CA GLN A 87 -11.68 2.30 -8.57
C GLN A 87 -12.17 3.61 -7.94
N ARG A 88 -11.75 3.90 -6.70
CA ARG A 88 -12.13 5.13 -5.98
C ARG A 88 -11.54 6.39 -6.63
N GLU A 89 -10.27 6.35 -7.00
CA GLU A 89 -9.63 7.49 -7.67
C GLU A 89 -10.20 7.69 -9.09
N GLY A 90 -10.60 6.61 -9.78
CA GLY A 90 -11.29 6.71 -11.07
C GLY A 90 -12.68 7.36 -10.98
N SER A 91 -13.44 7.08 -9.91
CA SER A 91 -14.75 7.73 -9.68
C SER A 91 -14.64 9.23 -9.40
N GLN A 92 -13.56 9.68 -8.78
CA GLN A 92 -13.37 11.09 -8.42
C GLN A 92 -13.18 12.02 -9.63
N ILE A 93 -12.92 11.48 -10.82
CA ILE A 93 -12.82 12.23 -12.09
C ILE A 93 -14.19 12.43 -12.75
N MET A 94 -15.20 11.63 -12.41
CA MET A 94 -16.55 11.72 -13.02
C MET A 94 -17.50 12.69 -12.31
N ASP A 95 -17.17 13.13 -11.09
CA ASP A 95 -17.99 14.05 -10.29
C ASP A 95 -17.45 15.50 -10.28
N ALA A 96 -16.49 15.83 -11.17
CA ALA A 96 -15.85 17.15 -11.28
C ALA A 96 -16.18 17.87 -12.59
#